data_AF-A0A660VJ81-F1
#
_entry.id   AF-A0A660VJ81-F1
#
_cell.length_a   1.000
_cell.length_b   1.000
_cell.length_c   1.000
_cell.angle_alpha   90.00
_cell.angle_beta   90.00
_cell.angle_gamma   90.00
#
_symmetry.space_group_name_H-M   'P 1'
#
loop_
_entity.id
_entity.type
_entity.pdbx_description
1 polymer ?
#
loop_
_entity_poly.entity_id
_entity_poly.type
_entity_poly.pdbx_seq_one_letter_code
_entity_poly.pdbx_strand_id
1 'polypeptide(L)'
;MAAGRSHPPRMEGPPPGEGVARIRGSGQDPRTRGGKMRRAGFTIIEMIVAIGLFVIFGTVLALFMQAGMRSWEDRRAAAYLGAEAQSILGMVASELRAVSLAEPPQDDDYRPLLLSWYPAGVQETSFATEAGPELSAALSEAGNGADDDGDGDVDEEKLNGVDDDGDGRTDEDCRKPPRMRPWLAYFCDPPGAVGGRRFLLWKAFDFEDDLLGVSAEDDFENRCMLVSSHVAFFEMRFALKRTDTWDGNAAPRYEEGKPVGPSFIWNSARCLLNVEGDPFGDFFYLAPSSDRDEQAVPERVLLVIGMIADDFPFARIQQTMLKDDDTMALDTTEGLAVRGDGEAADIFQVLLVGDEWVVYDALDGNVLHLRRRGAKGTEAADHLSGTEVYRPRVFIREIRLPAGILPY
;
A
#
# COMPACT_ATOMS: atom_id res chain seq x y z
N MET A 1 34.41 3.03 35.26
CA MET A 1 33.34 2.03 35.10
C MET A 1 33.75 1.07 34.00
N ALA A 2 33.69 -0.23 34.29
CA ALA A 2 34.43 -1.28 33.60
C ALA A 2 33.81 -1.68 32.25
N ALA A 3 34.64 -1.84 31.23
CA ALA A 3 34.29 -2.37 29.92
C ALA A 3 34.37 -3.90 29.92
N GLY A 4 33.21 -4.56 29.80
CA GLY A 4 33.12 -6.01 29.66
C GLY A 4 33.15 -6.43 28.19
N ARG A 5 34.19 -7.16 27.79
CA ARG A 5 34.30 -7.84 26.49
C ARG A 5 33.59 -9.19 26.56
N SER A 6 32.58 -9.41 25.71
CA SER A 6 31.93 -10.70 25.52
C SER A 6 32.66 -11.54 24.47
N HIS A 7 33.17 -12.71 24.87
CA HIS A 7 33.69 -13.74 23.97
C HIS A 7 32.56 -14.46 23.21
N PRO A 8 32.79 -14.89 21.96
CA PRO A 8 31.87 -15.77 21.25
C PRO A 8 31.96 -17.23 21.75
N PRO A 9 30.87 -18.02 21.66
CA PRO A 9 30.86 -19.40 22.09
C PRO A 9 31.65 -20.32 21.14
N ARG A 10 32.39 -21.23 21.76
CA ARG A 10 33.23 -22.27 21.17
C ARG A 10 32.33 -23.42 20.71
N MET A 11 32.28 -23.74 19.42
CA MET A 11 31.57 -24.94 18.94
C MET A 11 32.36 -26.20 19.34
N GLU A 12 31.75 -27.03 20.19
CA GLU A 12 32.22 -28.36 20.54
C GLU A 12 31.98 -29.32 19.36
N GLY A 13 33.03 -30.01 18.94
CA GLY A 13 32.97 -31.04 17.90
C GLY A 13 32.26 -32.31 18.39
N PRO A 14 31.79 -33.17 17.47
CA PRO A 14 31.17 -34.44 17.83
C PRO A 14 32.19 -35.42 18.43
N PRO A 15 31.79 -36.27 19.40
CA PRO A 15 32.68 -37.22 20.04
C PRO A 15 33.11 -38.34 19.09
N PRO A 16 34.35 -38.86 19.22
CA PRO A 16 34.81 -40.02 18.47
C PRO A 16 34.51 -41.33 19.23
N GLY A 17 33.85 -42.25 18.53
CA GLY A 17 34.06 -43.71 18.68
C GLY A 17 33.22 -44.45 19.71
N GLU A 18 32.65 -45.58 19.27
CA GLU A 18 32.37 -46.85 19.98
C GLU A 18 31.25 -47.58 19.21
N GLY A 19 31.30 -48.86 18.84
CA GLY A 19 32.28 -49.91 19.06
C GLY A 19 31.98 -51.05 18.07
N VAL A 20 33.07 -51.68 17.61
CA VAL A 20 33.06 -52.87 16.76
C VAL A 20 32.67 -54.08 17.61
N ALA A 21 31.42 -54.51 17.54
CA ALA A 21 30.98 -55.79 18.12
C ALA A 21 31.27 -56.93 17.13
N ARG A 22 32.44 -57.54 17.33
CA ARG A 22 32.93 -58.76 16.71
C ARG A 22 32.16 -59.96 17.30
N ILE A 23 31.19 -60.51 16.58
CA ILE A 23 30.63 -61.84 16.90
C ILE A 23 31.26 -62.87 15.95
N ARG A 24 32.13 -63.69 16.54
CA ARG A 24 32.80 -64.82 15.92
C ARG A 24 32.23 -66.08 16.54
N GLY A 25 31.66 -66.96 15.72
CA GLY A 25 31.98 -68.38 15.82
C GLY A 25 30.83 -69.38 15.97
N SER A 26 30.96 -70.42 15.13
CA SER A 26 30.37 -71.76 15.20
C SER A 26 28.90 -71.86 14.79
N GLY A 27 28.49 -72.77 13.92
CA GLY A 27 29.18 -73.84 13.22
C GLY A 27 28.10 -74.73 12.57
N GLN A 28 28.44 -75.30 11.42
CA GLN A 28 27.80 -76.47 10.79
C GLN A 28 26.30 -76.41 10.47
N ASP A 29 25.96 -76.41 9.18
CA ASP A 29 25.47 -77.64 8.53
C ASP A 29 25.51 -77.52 6.98
N PRO A 30 26.40 -78.23 6.27
CA PRO A 30 26.39 -78.29 4.82
C PRO A 30 25.41 -79.36 4.37
N ARG A 31 24.11 -79.06 4.43
CA ARG A 31 23.07 -79.86 3.76
C ARG A 31 22.44 -79.08 2.64
N THR A 32 23.06 -79.27 1.49
CA THR A 32 22.54 -79.13 0.12
C THR A 32 21.11 -79.65 -0.03
N ARG A 33 20.11 -78.85 0.37
CA ARG A 33 18.77 -78.96 -0.20
C ARG A 33 18.69 -78.00 -1.38
N GLY A 34 18.97 -78.54 -2.56
CA GLY A 34 18.61 -77.95 -3.84
C GLY A 34 17.08 -77.86 -3.97
N GLY A 35 16.47 -76.97 -3.21
CA GLY A 35 15.12 -76.50 -3.47
C GLY A 35 15.20 -75.70 -4.76
N LYS A 36 14.75 -76.31 -5.86
CA LYS A 36 14.45 -75.58 -7.10
C LYS A 36 13.58 -74.38 -6.69
N MET A 37 14.18 -73.18 -6.64
CA MET A 37 13.43 -71.94 -6.52
C MET A 37 12.52 -71.93 -7.73
N ARG A 38 11.25 -72.28 -7.51
CA ARG A 38 10.20 -72.09 -8.50
C ARG A 38 10.21 -70.59 -8.75
N ARG A 39 10.76 -70.19 -9.89
CA ARG A 39 10.58 -68.84 -10.42
C ARG A 39 9.08 -68.68 -10.63
N ALA A 40 8.39 -68.19 -9.60
CA ALA A 40 7.01 -67.77 -9.71
C ALA A 40 7.05 -66.57 -10.66
N GLY A 41 6.67 -66.79 -11.92
CA GLY A 41 6.48 -65.71 -12.85
C GLY A 41 5.38 -64.80 -12.30
N PHE A 42 5.63 -63.50 -12.28
CA PHE A 42 4.62 -62.51 -11.91
C PHE A 42 3.37 -62.74 -12.75
N THR A 43 2.22 -62.75 -12.10
CA THR A 43 0.95 -62.86 -12.81
C THR A 43 0.67 -61.56 -13.55
N ILE A 44 -0.01 -61.64 -14.70
CA ILE A 44 -0.42 -60.44 -15.47
C ILE A 44 -1.21 -59.47 -14.58
N ILE A 45 -2.01 -60.01 -13.64
CA ILE A 45 -2.78 -59.23 -12.68
C ILE A 45 -1.87 -58.41 -11.76
N GLU A 46 -0.79 -58.98 -11.22
CA GLU A 46 0.17 -58.22 -10.40
C GLU A 46 0.84 -57.10 -11.17
N MET A 47 1.19 -57.32 -12.45
CA MET A 47 1.75 -56.25 -13.28
C MET A 47 0.76 -55.11 -13.50
N ILE A 48 -0.51 -55.40 -13.76
CA ILE A 48 -1.56 -54.38 -13.93
C ILE A 48 -1.75 -53.59 -12.62
N VAL A 49 -1.81 -54.28 -11.48
CA VAL A 49 -1.94 -53.63 -10.17
C VAL A 49 -0.72 -52.75 -9.86
N ALA A 50 0.49 -53.24 -10.12
CA ALA A 50 1.71 -52.48 -9.88
C ALA A 50 1.78 -51.21 -10.74
N ILE A 51 1.42 -51.30 -12.03
CA ILE A 51 1.35 -50.12 -12.92
C ILE A 51 0.28 -49.14 -12.44
N GLY A 52 -0.91 -49.64 -12.06
CA GLY A 52 -1.99 -48.79 -11.54
C GLY A 52 -1.58 -48.03 -10.28
N LEU A 53 -0.96 -48.71 -9.31
CA LEU A 53 -0.43 -48.08 -8.10
C LEU A 53 0.66 -47.07 -8.43
N PHE A 54 1.58 -47.40 -9.34
CA PHE A 54 2.65 -46.49 -9.75
C PHE A 54 2.09 -45.19 -10.37
N VAL A 55 1.06 -45.30 -11.21
CA VAL A 55 0.40 -44.12 -11.81
C VAL A 55 -0.28 -43.27 -10.74
N ILE A 56 -0.98 -43.88 -9.78
CA ILE A 56 -1.65 -43.16 -8.68
C ILE A 56 -0.60 -42.43 -7.83
N PHE A 57 0.46 -43.11 -7.39
CA PHE A 57 1.52 -42.49 -6.59
C PHE A 57 2.27 -41.40 -7.35
N GLY A 58 2.55 -41.62 -8.65
CA GLY A 58 3.16 -40.60 -9.50
C GLY A 58 2.29 -39.35 -9.61
N THR A 59 0.97 -39.51 -9.73
CA THR A 59 0.02 -38.39 -9.81
C THR A 59 -0.04 -37.62 -8.48
N VAL A 60 -0.15 -38.34 -7.36
CA VAL A 60 -0.16 -37.73 -6.02
C VAL A 60 1.14 -36.96 -5.75
N LEU A 61 2.29 -37.53 -6.10
CA LEU A 61 3.58 -36.86 -5.96
C LEU A 61 3.66 -35.59 -6.81
N ALA A 62 3.19 -35.65 -8.06
CA ALA A 62 3.17 -34.49 -8.95
C ALA A 62 2.30 -33.35 -8.38
N LEU A 63 1.12 -33.68 -7.83
CA LEU A 63 0.24 -32.70 -7.17
C LEU A 63 0.91 -32.05 -5.95
N PHE A 64 1.58 -32.85 -5.10
CA PHE A 64 2.32 -32.32 -3.95
C PHE A 64 3.49 -31.44 -4.38
N MET A 65 4.23 -31.81 -5.43
CA MET A 65 5.32 -30.97 -5.96
C MET A 65 4.77 -29.65 -6.52
N GLN A 66 3.66 -29.69 -7.27
CA GLN A 66 3.04 -28.48 -7.81
C GLN A 66 2.53 -27.56 -6.71
N ALA A 67 1.86 -28.10 -5.69
CA ALA A 67 1.42 -27.32 -4.52
C ALA A 67 2.61 -26.76 -3.73
N GLY A 68 3.67 -27.55 -3.56
CA GLY A 68 4.89 -27.13 -2.89
C GLY A 68 5.63 -26.01 -3.62
N MET A 69 5.72 -26.07 -4.96
CA MET A 69 6.32 -25.03 -5.79
C MET A 69 5.53 -23.72 -5.72
N ARG A 70 4.20 -23.77 -5.88
CA ARG A 70 3.32 -22.59 -5.75
C ARG A 70 3.46 -21.94 -4.36
N SER A 71 3.37 -22.75 -3.30
CA SER A 71 3.56 -22.27 -1.92
C SER A 71 4.95 -21.68 -1.68
N TRP A 72 5.98 -22.17 -2.37
CA TRP A 72 7.33 -21.63 -2.26
C TRP A 72 7.48 -20.31 -3.03
N GLU A 73 6.95 -20.22 -4.25
CA GLU A 73 6.91 -18.99 -5.05
C GLU A 73 6.14 -17.89 -4.32
N ASP A 74 4.95 -18.20 -3.78
CA ASP A 74 4.14 -17.27 -3.00
C ASP A 74 4.87 -16.75 -1.76
N ARG A 75 5.60 -17.62 -1.06
CA ARG A 75 6.40 -17.23 0.13
C ARG A 75 7.64 -16.43 -0.26
N ARG A 76 8.26 -16.73 -1.40
CA ARG A 76 9.40 -15.96 -1.89
C ARG A 76 8.98 -14.56 -2.31
N ALA A 77 7.89 -14.45 -3.08
CA ALA A 77 7.29 -13.16 -3.43
C ALA A 77 6.89 -12.38 -2.17
N ALA A 78 6.28 -13.05 -1.18
CA ALA A 78 5.96 -12.46 0.12
C ALA A 78 7.18 -11.85 0.82
N ALA A 79 8.27 -12.63 0.90
CA ALA A 79 9.48 -12.22 1.60
C ALA A 79 10.19 -11.07 0.88
N TYR A 80 10.20 -11.10 -0.46
CA TYR A 80 10.77 -10.05 -1.28
C TYR A 80 9.98 -8.73 -1.12
N LEU A 81 8.67 -8.75 -1.35
CA LEU A 81 7.81 -7.57 -1.17
C LEU A 81 7.86 -7.04 0.26
N GLY A 82 7.95 -7.93 1.26
CA GLY A 82 8.09 -7.53 2.66
C GLY A 82 9.40 -6.82 2.97
N ALA A 83 10.53 -7.29 2.42
CA ALA A 83 11.82 -6.64 2.59
C ALA A 83 11.85 -5.27 1.89
N GLU A 84 11.28 -5.17 0.70
CA GLU A 84 11.16 -3.93 -0.06
C GLU A 84 10.26 -2.93 0.66
N ALA A 85 9.05 -3.32 1.07
CA ALA A 85 8.14 -2.48 1.84
C ALA A 85 8.78 -1.98 3.16
N GLN A 86 9.52 -2.83 3.87
CA GLN A 86 10.26 -2.41 5.07
C GLN A 86 11.35 -1.37 4.76
N SER A 87 12.01 -1.46 3.60
CA SER A 87 12.99 -0.48 3.14
C SER A 87 12.31 0.86 2.85
N ILE A 88 11.22 0.85 2.08
CA ILE A 88 10.43 2.05 1.73
C ILE A 88 9.89 2.72 2.99
N LEU A 89 9.16 1.97 3.82
CA LEU A 89 8.63 2.48 5.09
C LEU A 89 9.74 2.92 6.05
N GLY A 90 10.95 2.40 5.92
CA GLY A 90 12.16 2.84 6.62
C GLY A 90 12.63 4.22 6.15
N MET A 91 12.76 4.38 4.84
CA MET A 91 13.17 5.61 4.17
C MET A 91 12.19 6.75 4.48
N VAL A 92 10.91 6.56 4.18
CA VAL A 92 9.84 7.54 4.42
C VAL A 92 9.78 7.92 5.90
N ALA A 93 9.87 6.95 6.81
CA ALA A 93 9.83 7.25 8.25
C ALA A 93 11.04 8.04 8.74
N SER A 94 12.22 7.78 8.18
CA SER A 94 13.43 8.54 8.50
C SER A 94 13.31 9.98 8.00
N GLU A 95 12.75 10.17 6.81
CA GLU A 95 12.56 11.48 6.19
C GLU A 95 11.49 12.30 6.90
N LEU A 96 10.34 11.70 7.22
CA LEU A 96 9.31 12.35 8.05
C LEU A 96 9.87 12.86 9.38
N ARG A 97 10.74 12.06 10.01
CA ARG A 97 11.42 12.48 11.25
C ARG A 97 12.41 13.61 11.01
N ALA A 98 13.21 13.53 9.95
CA ALA A 98 14.15 14.57 9.59
C ALA A 98 13.41 15.89 9.31
N VAL A 99 12.30 15.85 8.58
CA VAL A 99 11.45 17.01 8.30
C VAL A 99 10.87 17.58 9.59
N SER A 100 10.35 16.73 10.48
CA SER A 100 9.79 17.18 11.77
C SER A 100 10.82 17.81 12.73
N LEU A 101 12.11 17.58 12.48
CA LEU A 101 13.22 18.07 13.31
C LEU A 101 14.02 19.19 12.64
N ALA A 102 13.77 19.48 11.37
CA ALA A 102 14.46 20.53 10.66
C ALA A 102 14.05 21.88 11.25
N GLU A 103 15.03 22.71 11.61
CA GLU A 103 14.76 24.12 11.89
C GLU A 103 14.24 24.75 10.59
N PRO A 104 13.12 25.51 10.64
CA PRO A 104 12.68 26.24 9.47
C PRO A 104 13.81 27.18 9.03
N PRO A 105 13.97 27.43 7.72
CA PRO A 105 14.87 28.47 7.23
C PRO A 105 14.63 29.78 8.00
N GLN A 106 15.69 30.55 8.28
CA GLN A 106 15.59 31.83 9.01
C GLN A 106 14.80 32.94 8.28
N ASP A 107 14.33 32.69 7.06
CA ASP A 107 13.45 33.61 6.34
C ASP A 107 12.00 33.42 6.82
N ASP A 108 11.32 34.52 7.13
CA ASP A 108 10.02 34.54 7.83
C ASP A 108 8.85 33.89 7.05
N ASP A 109 9.04 33.55 5.76
CA ASP A 109 7.98 33.04 4.89
C ASP A 109 7.97 31.50 4.73
N TYR A 110 8.90 30.77 5.34
CA TYR A 110 8.96 29.31 5.19
C TYR A 110 8.09 28.58 6.22
N ARG A 111 7.09 27.82 5.74
CA ARG A 111 6.26 26.94 6.58
C ARG A 111 6.20 25.54 5.95
N PRO A 112 6.55 24.47 6.69
CA PRO A 112 6.45 23.12 6.15
C PRO A 112 4.99 22.77 5.86
N LEU A 113 4.70 22.04 4.80
CA LEU A 113 3.37 21.58 4.42
C LEU A 113 3.50 20.10 4.04
N LEU A 114 2.57 19.26 4.50
CA LEU A 114 2.57 17.83 4.19
C LEU A 114 1.21 17.45 3.63
N LEU A 115 1.13 17.45 2.32
CA LEU A 115 -0.07 17.05 1.61
C LEU A 115 0.06 15.58 1.23
N SER A 116 -0.95 14.77 1.53
CA SER A 116 -1.19 13.53 0.80
C SER A 116 -2.53 13.70 0.11
N TRP A 117 -2.54 13.69 -1.21
CA TRP A 117 -3.73 13.95 -2.01
C TRP A 117 -3.81 12.95 -3.18
N TYR A 118 -5.02 12.81 -3.70
CA TYR A 118 -5.44 11.91 -4.76
C TYR A 118 -6.12 12.69 -5.91
N PRO A 119 -5.47 13.68 -6.55
CA PRO A 119 -6.08 14.33 -7.72
C PRO A 119 -6.17 13.33 -8.88
N ALA A 120 -7.38 13.15 -9.43
CA ALA A 120 -7.62 12.34 -10.63
C ALA A 120 -6.97 10.92 -10.61
N GLY A 121 -7.00 10.25 -9.45
CA GLY A 121 -6.44 8.90 -9.29
C GLY A 121 -4.93 8.82 -9.10
N VAL A 122 -4.19 9.95 -9.14
CA VAL A 122 -2.75 9.99 -8.86
C VAL A 122 -2.54 10.23 -7.37
N GLN A 123 -1.80 9.33 -6.71
CA GLN A 123 -1.46 9.52 -5.31
C GLN A 123 -0.16 10.31 -5.17
N GLU A 124 -0.28 11.55 -4.71
CA GLU A 124 0.84 12.45 -4.44
C GLU A 124 0.98 12.65 -2.93
N THR A 125 2.22 12.52 -2.42
CA THR A 125 2.56 12.98 -1.07
C THR A 125 3.75 13.92 -1.10
N SER A 126 3.49 15.20 -0.86
CA SER A 126 4.44 16.28 -1.02
C SER A 126 4.73 17.00 0.29
N PHE A 127 6.01 17.25 0.53
CA PHE A 127 6.54 18.04 1.63
C PHE A 127 6.95 19.40 1.08
N ALA A 128 6.12 20.43 1.18
CA ALA A 128 6.51 21.78 0.72
C ALA A 128 7.09 22.60 1.86
N THR A 129 8.16 23.36 1.60
CA THR A 129 8.70 24.35 2.56
C THR A 129 8.17 25.76 2.29
N GLU A 130 7.58 25.96 1.11
CA GLU A 130 7.15 27.27 0.63
C GLU A 130 5.66 27.22 0.27
N ALA A 131 4.89 28.08 0.93
CA ALA A 131 3.61 28.55 0.48
C ALA A 131 3.86 29.97 -0.06
N GLY A 132 4.27 30.09 -1.33
CA GLY A 132 4.53 31.41 -1.90
C GLY A 132 3.29 32.32 -1.80
N PRO A 133 3.41 33.64 -1.97
CA PRO A 133 2.24 34.54 -2.04
C PRO A 133 1.23 34.11 -3.10
N GLU A 134 1.68 33.39 -4.14
CA GLU A 134 0.84 32.73 -5.15
C GLU A 134 -0.08 31.66 -4.55
N LEU A 135 0.36 30.89 -3.55
CA LEU A 135 -0.49 29.92 -2.85
C LEU A 135 -1.60 30.62 -2.06
N SER A 136 -1.30 31.74 -1.39
CA SER A 136 -2.34 32.51 -0.70
C SER A 136 -3.32 33.18 -1.67
N ALA A 137 -2.88 33.57 -2.87
CA ALA A 137 -3.75 34.14 -3.91
C ALA A 137 -4.63 33.05 -4.54
N ALA A 138 -4.05 31.94 -4.98
CA ALA A 138 -4.74 30.81 -5.56
C ALA A 138 -5.75 30.16 -4.60
N LEU A 139 -5.43 30.09 -3.30
CA LEU A 139 -6.36 29.62 -2.27
C LEU A 139 -7.45 30.65 -1.90
N SER A 140 -7.28 31.93 -2.22
CA SER A 140 -8.31 32.97 -1.99
C SER A 140 -9.25 33.18 -3.16
N GLU A 141 -8.83 32.78 -4.37
CA GLU A 141 -9.65 32.76 -5.59
C GLU A 141 -10.59 31.53 -5.60
N ALA A 142 -10.20 30.45 -4.93
CA ALA A 142 -11.03 29.26 -4.68
C ALA A 142 -12.42 29.61 -4.12
N GLY A 143 -13.43 29.46 -4.97
CA GLY A 143 -14.84 29.59 -4.60
C GLY A 143 -15.43 31.01 -4.67
N ASN A 144 -14.83 31.94 -5.41
CA ASN A 144 -15.46 33.24 -5.67
C ASN A 144 -16.50 33.22 -6.82
N GLY A 145 -16.60 32.11 -7.56
CA GLY A 145 -17.55 31.93 -8.66
C GLY A 145 -17.22 32.76 -9.91
N ALA A 146 -15.95 33.08 -10.13
CA ALA A 146 -15.44 33.79 -11.31
C ALA A 146 -14.33 32.98 -11.99
N ASP A 147 -14.29 33.06 -13.32
CA ASP A 147 -13.21 32.57 -14.18
C ASP A 147 -12.00 33.52 -14.05
N ASP A 148 -11.15 33.26 -13.06
CA ASP A 148 -10.05 34.13 -12.69
C ASP A 148 -8.75 33.85 -13.48
N ASP A 149 -8.63 32.68 -14.13
CA ASP A 149 -7.47 32.35 -14.98
C ASP A 149 -7.74 32.49 -16.50
N GLY A 150 -9.00 32.73 -16.88
CA GLY A 150 -9.41 33.24 -18.18
C GLY A 150 -9.44 32.19 -19.28
N ASP A 151 -9.59 30.92 -18.93
CA ASP A 151 -9.70 29.83 -19.89
C ASP A 151 -11.14 29.65 -20.44
N GLY A 152 -12.11 30.34 -19.83
CA GLY A 152 -13.48 30.45 -20.28
C GLY A 152 -14.46 29.55 -19.53
N ASP A 153 -13.98 28.74 -18.60
CA ASP A 153 -14.79 27.90 -17.72
C ASP A 153 -14.83 28.51 -16.30
N VAL A 154 -15.97 28.41 -15.61
CA VAL A 154 -16.11 28.85 -14.19
C VAL A 154 -15.99 27.56 -13.37
N ASP A 155 -14.77 27.05 -13.20
CA ASP A 155 -14.48 25.63 -12.98
C ASP A 155 -13.90 25.28 -11.59
N GLU A 156 -13.83 26.22 -10.64
CA GLU A 156 -13.23 25.94 -9.33
C GLU A 156 -14.20 25.19 -8.37
N GLU A 157 -14.30 23.87 -8.54
CA GLU A 157 -15.03 22.98 -7.61
C GLU A 157 -14.34 22.89 -6.23
N LYS A 158 -15.14 22.77 -5.16
CA LYS A 158 -14.63 22.48 -3.82
C LYS A 158 -14.52 20.97 -3.64
N LEU A 159 -13.41 20.48 -3.10
CA LEU A 159 -13.21 19.06 -2.75
C LEU A 159 -14.12 18.63 -1.58
N ASN A 160 -15.41 18.46 -1.84
CA ASN A 160 -16.44 18.26 -0.84
C ASN A 160 -17.37 17.07 -1.15
N GLY A 161 -17.15 16.35 -2.26
CA GLY A 161 -17.98 15.23 -2.67
C GLY A 161 -19.34 15.62 -3.25
N VAL A 162 -19.47 16.86 -3.73
CA VAL A 162 -20.66 17.42 -4.38
C VAL A 162 -20.26 17.97 -5.74
N ASP A 163 -21.09 17.69 -6.74
CA ASP A 163 -21.10 18.33 -8.05
C ASP A 163 -21.54 19.80 -7.87
N ASP A 164 -20.57 20.70 -7.66
CA ASP A 164 -20.84 22.07 -7.23
C ASP A 164 -21.30 22.97 -8.39
N ASP A 165 -21.02 22.57 -9.64
CA ASP A 165 -21.39 23.30 -10.86
C ASP A 165 -22.51 22.62 -11.69
N GLY A 166 -22.84 21.36 -11.37
CA GLY A 166 -23.98 20.62 -11.91
C GLY A 166 -23.72 19.94 -13.26
N ASP A 167 -22.47 19.69 -13.62
CA ASP A 167 -22.09 19.06 -14.88
C ASP A 167 -22.26 17.53 -14.87
N GLY A 168 -22.56 16.95 -13.71
CA GLY A 168 -22.77 15.52 -13.47
C GLY A 168 -21.52 14.77 -13.03
N ARG A 169 -20.41 15.47 -12.78
CA ARG A 169 -19.16 14.95 -12.23
C ARG A 169 -18.97 15.52 -10.83
N THR A 170 -18.08 14.95 -10.04
CA THR A 170 -17.94 15.33 -8.64
C THR A 170 -16.47 15.42 -8.32
N ASP A 171 -16.05 16.60 -7.87
CA ASP A 171 -14.67 16.91 -7.52
C ASP A 171 -13.67 16.71 -8.71
N GLU A 172 -14.14 16.79 -9.96
CA GLU A 172 -13.31 16.50 -11.14
C GLU A 172 -12.35 17.65 -11.47
N ASP A 173 -12.74 18.89 -11.14
CA ASP A 173 -12.02 20.12 -11.54
C ASP A 173 -11.41 20.87 -10.35
N CYS A 174 -11.09 20.13 -9.28
CA CYS A 174 -10.33 20.67 -8.15
C CYS A 174 -9.01 21.28 -8.67
N ARG A 175 -8.90 22.61 -8.60
CA ARG A 175 -7.76 23.41 -9.08
C ARG A 175 -6.43 22.72 -8.77
N LYS A 176 -5.54 22.66 -9.77
CA LYS A 176 -4.16 22.18 -9.58
C LYS A 176 -3.59 22.84 -8.32
N PRO A 177 -2.97 22.07 -7.39
CA PRO A 177 -2.41 22.66 -6.18
C PRO A 177 -1.50 23.83 -6.59
N PRO A 178 -1.47 24.94 -5.85
CA PRO A 178 -0.66 26.07 -6.27
C PRO A 178 0.82 25.67 -6.28
N ARG A 179 1.62 26.35 -7.10
CA ARG A 179 3.04 26.06 -7.30
C ARG A 179 3.78 25.94 -5.97
N MET A 180 4.10 24.72 -5.59
CA MET A 180 4.89 24.43 -4.40
C MET A 180 6.29 24.05 -4.83
N ARG A 181 7.28 24.46 -4.02
CA ARG A 181 8.62 23.88 -4.04
C ARG A 181 8.67 22.80 -2.96
N PRO A 182 8.38 21.53 -3.29
CA PRO A 182 8.58 20.49 -2.31
C PRO A 182 10.05 20.35 -1.99
N TRP A 183 10.35 20.02 -0.75
CA TRP A 183 11.65 19.52 -0.34
C TRP A 183 11.77 18.01 -0.58
N LEU A 184 10.63 17.32 -0.63
CA LEU A 184 10.50 15.89 -0.85
C LEU A 184 9.10 15.61 -1.41
N ALA A 185 8.99 14.75 -2.40
CA ALA A 185 7.69 14.29 -2.90
C ALA A 185 7.75 12.82 -3.28
N TYR A 186 6.64 12.13 -3.01
CA TYR A 186 6.39 10.75 -3.39
C TYR A 186 5.21 10.68 -4.36
N PHE A 187 5.40 9.99 -5.47
CA PHE A 187 4.37 9.82 -6.50
C PHE A 187 4.10 8.35 -6.74
N CYS A 188 2.82 7.97 -6.75
CA CYS A 188 2.35 6.70 -7.31
C CYS A 188 1.65 6.98 -8.64
N ASP A 189 2.19 6.43 -9.73
CA ASP A 189 1.70 6.61 -11.12
C ASP A 189 1.58 8.09 -11.55
N PRO A 190 2.67 8.76 -12.00
CA PRO A 190 2.63 10.20 -12.29
C PRO A 190 1.67 10.56 -13.44
N PRO A 191 1.16 11.81 -13.48
CA PRO A 191 0.26 12.29 -14.51
C PRO A 191 0.86 12.14 -15.91
N GLY A 192 0.13 11.54 -16.85
CA GLY A 192 0.57 11.35 -18.24
C GLY A 192 1.01 9.94 -18.60
N ALA A 193 1.06 8.99 -17.65
CA ALA A 193 1.22 7.56 -17.92
C ALA A 193 -0.07 6.95 -18.53
N VAL A 194 -0.52 7.51 -19.67
CA VAL A 194 -1.68 7.02 -20.41
C VAL A 194 -1.32 5.66 -21.02
N GLY A 195 -1.85 4.58 -20.43
CA GLY A 195 -1.93 3.27 -21.08
C GLY A 195 -0.92 2.21 -20.62
N GLY A 196 -0.30 2.36 -19.46
CA GLY A 196 0.52 1.28 -18.89
C GLY A 196 0.53 1.33 -17.38
N ARG A 197 -0.17 0.39 -16.73
CA ARG A 197 -0.11 0.13 -15.29
C ARG A 197 1.35 0.06 -14.85
N ARG A 198 1.81 1.00 -14.03
CA ARG A 198 3.13 0.85 -13.42
C ARG A 198 3.03 1.23 -11.96
N PHE A 199 3.09 0.24 -11.09
CA PHE A 199 3.12 0.37 -9.63
C PHE A 199 4.41 1.07 -9.14
N LEU A 200 4.67 2.29 -9.59
CA LEU A 200 5.92 3.01 -9.40
C LEU A 200 5.74 3.96 -8.25
N LEU A 201 6.58 3.80 -7.23
CA LEU A 201 6.81 4.83 -6.25
C LEU A 201 8.04 5.62 -6.67
N TRP A 202 7.88 6.90 -6.96
CA TRP A 202 8.98 7.81 -7.25
C TRP A 202 9.29 8.67 -6.04
N LYS A 203 10.56 9.05 -5.89
CA LYS A 203 11.00 10.04 -4.91
C LYS A 203 11.75 11.15 -5.63
N ALA A 204 11.36 12.38 -5.39
CA ALA A 204 12.01 13.55 -5.99
C ALA A 204 12.93 14.29 -5.00
N PHE A 205 14.02 14.89 -5.49
CA PHE A 205 15.14 15.36 -4.66
C PHE A 205 15.63 16.80 -4.92
N ASP A 206 15.14 17.49 -5.96
CA ASP A 206 15.64 18.82 -6.32
C ASP A 206 14.58 19.68 -7.04
N PHE A 207 14.27 20.83 -6.45
CA PHE A 207 13.21 21.74 -6.89
C PHE A 207 13.64 23.20 -6.87
N GLU A 208 14.61 23.54 -7.72
CA GLU A 208 14.90 24.95 -8.01
C GLU A 208 13.75 25.61 -8.80
N ASP A 209 13.00 24.86 -9.63
CA ASP A 209 11.87 25.35 -10.43
C ASP A 209 10.66 24.38 -10.48
N ASP A 210 9.47 24.98 -10.66
CA ASP A 210 8.10 24.44 -10.76
C ASP A 210 7.96 22.92 -11.00
N LEU A 211 7.31 22.24 -10.06
CA LEU A 211 6.97 20.81 -10.19
C LEU A 211 5.79 20.56 -11.14
N LEU A 212 4.83 21.49 -11.15
CA LEU A 212 3.61 21.36 -11.95
C LEU A 212 3.78 21.80 -13.41
N GLY A 213 4.96 22.35 -13.74
CA GLY A 213 5.39 22.67 -15.10
C GLY A 213 6.10 21.52 -15.81
N VAL A 214 6.33 20.38 -15.14
CA VAL A 214 6.96 19.17 -15.73
C VAL A 214 5.95 18.48 -16.66
N SER A 215 5.65 19.15 -17.76
CA SER A 215 4.85 18.62 -18.88
C SER A 215 5.69 17.77 -19.86
N ALA A 216 6.98 17.61 -19.60
CA ALA A 216 7.89 16.80 -20.40
C ALA A 216 8.37 15.59 -19.58
N GLU A 217 7.99 14.38 -20.00
CA GLU A 217 8.49 13.10 -19.46
C GLU A 217 10.02 13.09 -19.30
N ASP A 218 10.74 13.79 -20.19
CA ASP A 218 12.20 13.84 -20.23
C ASP A 218 12.86 14.48 -19.00
N ASP A 219 12.16 15.33 -18.22
CA ASP A 219 12.75 15.98 -17.03
C ASP A 219 12.40 15.25 -15.72
N PHE A 220 11.31 14.47 -15.72
CA PHE A 220 10.85 13.73 -14.54
C PHE A 220 11.87 12.65 -14.12
N GLU A 221 12.39 11.87 -15.07
CA GLU A 221 13.39 10.82 -14.80
C GLU A 221 14.73 11.40 -14.31
N ASN A 222 15.04 12.67 -14.63
CA ASN A 222 16.26 13.32 -14.18
C ASN A 222 16.15 13.87 -12.75
N ARG A 223 14.94 14.17 -12.28
CA ARG A 223 14.66 14.80 -10.98
C ARG A 223 14.06 13.83 -9.95
N CYS A 224 13.62 12.66 -10.41
CA CYS A 224 13.01 11.62 -9.60
C CYS A 224 13.83 10.33 -9.64
N MET A 225 13.88 9.62 -8.52
CA MET A 225 14.41 8.27 -8.40
C MET A 225 13.25 7.30 -8.24
N LEU A 226 13.23 6.25 -9.07
CA LEU A 226 12.33 5.14 -8.85
C LEU A 226 12.72 4.42 -7.54
N VAL A 227 11.80 4.42 -6.58
CA VAL A 227 11.95 3.75 -5.28
C VAL A 227 11.56 2.28 -5.39
N SER A 228 10.46 1.99 -6.08
CA SER A 228 9.94 0.64 -6.26
C SER A 228 9.00 0.59 -7.45
N SER A 229 8.97 -0.55 -8.15
CA SER A 229 7.99 -0.84 -9.21
C SER A 229 6.85 -1.75 -8.76
N HIS A 230 6.77 -2.06 -7.46
CA HIS A 230 5.78 -2.98 -6.90
C HIS A 230 4.73 -2.27 -6.05
N VAL A 231 4.74 -0.93 -5.97
CA VAL A 231 3.87 -0.15 -5.08
C VAL A 231 2.58 0.20 -5.79
N ALA A 232 1.51 -0.50 -5.41
CA ALA A 232 0.18 -0.29 -5.98
C ALA A 232 -0.53 0.92 -5.41
N PHE A 233 -0.32 1.20 -4.12
CA PHE A 233 -0.76 2.46 -3.51
C PHE A 233 0.13 2.77 -2.30
N PHE A 234 0.23 4.05 -1.94
CA PHE A 234 1.07 4.53 -0.86
C PHE A 234 0.42 5.70 -0.12
N GLU A 235 -0.21 5.42 1.01
CA GLU A 235 -1.09 6.34 1.71
C GLU A 235 -0.50 6.79 3.04
N MET A 236 -0.61 8.09 3.33
CA MET A 236 -0.31 8.65 4.63
C MET A 236 -1.60 9.07 5.32
N ARG A 237 -1.80 8.62 6.57
CA ARG A 237 -2.89 9.05 7.43
C ARG A 237 -2.31 9.82 8.61
N PHE A 238 -2.80 11.03 8.85
CA PHE A 238 -2.34 11.91 9.92
C PHE A 238 -3.28 11.83 11.12
N ALA A 239 -2.74 11.48 12.29
CA ALA A 239 -3.50 11.54 13.53
C ALA A 239 -3.63 13.00 13.98
N LEU A 240 -4.87 13.42 14.19
CA LEU A 240 -5.22 14.61 14.94
C LEU A 240 -5.12 14.31 16.44
N LYS A 241 -5.15 15.37 17.26
CA LYS A 241 -5.08 15.26 18.73
C LYS A 241 -6.16 14.33 19.33
N ARG A 242 -7.29 14.19 18.64
CA ARG A 242 -8.42 13.35 19.07
C ARG A 242 -8.61 12.09 18.24
N THR A 243 -7.75 11.82 17.26
CA THR A 243 -7.86 10.60 16.43
C THR A 243 -7.71 9.36 17.30
N ASP A 244 -8.77 8.56 17.34
CA ASP A 244 -8.87 7.34 18.15
C ASP A 244 -9.04 6.07 17.31
N THR A 245 -9.26 6.20 16.01
CA THR A 245 -9.23 5.13 15.01
C THR A 245 -8.47 5.57 13.76
N TRP A 246 -7.90 4.63 13.01
CA TRP A 246 -7.40 4.92 11.67
C TRP A 246 -8.43 4.65 10.57
N ASP A 247 -9.69 4.30 10.87
CA ASP A 247 -10.73 4.10 9.86
C ASP A 247 -10.89 5.34 8.98
N GLY A 248 -10.61 5.21 7.68
CA GLY A 248 -10.70 6.32 6.73
C GLY A 248 -12.13 6.80 6.47
N ASN A 249 -13.15 6.05 6.91
CA ASN A 249 -14.54 6.47 6.83
C ASN A 249 -15.01 7.22 8.07
N ALA A 250 -14.25 7.15 9.18
CA ALA A 250 -14.54 7.96 10.35
C ALA A 250 -14.14 9.42 10.06
N ALA A 251 -15.03 10.35 10.35
CA ALA A 251 -14.76 11.76 10.06
C ALA A 251 -13.56 12.24 10.90
N PRO A 252 -12.67 13.07 10.33
CA PRO A 252 -11.54 13.68 11.06
C PRO A 252 -11.98 14.82 11.99
N ARG A 253 -13.22 14.78 12.51
CA ARG A 253 -13.78 15.80 13.39
C ARG A 253 -14.40 15.18 14.62
N TYR A 254 -14.35 15.91 15.72
CA TYR A 254 -14.95 15.45 16.96
C TYR A 254 -16.47 15.59 16.90
N GLU A 255 -17.15 14.45 16.93
CA GLU A 255 -18.58 14.37 17.19
C GLU A 255 -18.80 13.52 18.44
N GLU A 256 -19.58 14.03 19.40
CA GLU A 256 -19.82 13.33 20.66
C GLU A 256 -20.40 11.92 20.40
N GLY A 257 -19.73 10.89 20.93
CA GLY A 257 -20.14 9.49 20.77
C GLY A 257 -19.76 8.82 19.45
N LYS A 258 -19.04 9.50 18.55
CA LYS A 258 -18.50 8.92 17.31
C LYS A 258 -16.98 8.81 17.34
N PRO A 259 -16.40 7.79 16.69
CA PRO A 259 -14.95 7.69 16.53
C PRO A 259 -14.44 8.85 15.66
N VAL A 260 -13.23 9.31 15.95
CA VAL A 260 -12.54 10.36 15.21
C VAL A 260 -11.46 9.72 14.36
N GLY A 261 -11.67 9.77 13.05
CA GLY A 261 -10.75 9.20 12.07
C GLY A 261 -9.48 10.03 11.88
N PRO A 262 -8.59 9.55 11.00
CA PRO A 262 -7.42 10.31 10.61
C PRO A 262 -7.76 11.34 9.53
N SER A 263 -6.85 12.30 9.34
CA SER A 263 -6.85 13.12 8.14
C SER A 263 -5.97 12.51 7.06
N PHE A 264 -6.33 12.73 5.80
CA PHE A 264 -5.50 12.42 4.64
C PHE A 264 -4.65 13.61 4.20
N ILE A 265 -5.00 14.83 4.62
CA ILE A 265 -4.30 16.06 4.28
C ILE A 265 -3.74 16.68 5.58
N TRP A 266 -2.53 17.23 5.57
CA TRP A 266 -2.02 17.99 6.71
C TRP A 266 -1.40 19.32 6.29
N ASN A 267 -1.70 20.37 7.06
CA ASN A 267 -1.16 21.70 6.83
C ASN A 267 -0.55 22.27 8.11
N SER A 268 0.78 22.42 8.17
CA SER A 268 1.45 22.94 9.37
C SER A 268 1.15 24.41 9.63
N ALA A 269 0.83 25.17 8.58
CA ALA A 269 0.68 26.62 8.64
C ALA A 269 -0.63 27.05 9.31
N ARG A 270 -1.56 26.13 9.61
CA ARG A 270 -2.87 26.35 10.24
C ARG A 270 -3.77 27.44 9.63
N CYS A 271 -3.37 28.07 8.52
CA CYS A 271 -3.90 29.38 8.11
C CYS A 271 -4.23 29.51 6.62
N LEU A 272 -3.86 28.55 5.77
CA LEU A 272 -3.97 28.73 4.32
C LEU A 272 -5.29 28.22 3.72
N LEU A 273 -5.97 27.30 4.39
CA LEU A 273 -7.20 26.66 3.89
C LEU A 273 -8.45 27.10 4.66
N ASN A 274 -8.47 28.29 5.25
CA ASN A 274 -9.69 28.79 5.90
C ASN A 274 -10.64 29.37 4.83
N VAL A 275 -11.02 28.55 3.85
CA VAL A 275 -12.00 28.91 2.82
C VAL A 275 -13.39 28.71 3.43
N GLU A 276 -14.26 29.70 3.32
CA GLU A 276 -15.62 29.63 3.86
C GLU A 276 -16.39 28.49 3.18
N GLY A 277 -16.81 27.50 3.98
CA GLY A 277 -17.46 26.27 3.48
C GLY A 277 -16.51 25.09 3.22
N ASP A 278 -15.23 25.20 3.60
CA ASP A 278 -14.30 24.07 3.54
C ASP A 278 -14.72 22.98 4.56
N PRO A 279 -15.01 21.72 4.14
CA PRO A 279 -15.24 20.61 5.07
C PRO A 279 -14.03 20.35 6.00
N PHE A 280 -12.85 20.88 5.67
CA PHE A 280 -11.65 20.85 6.50
C PHE A 280 -11.55 22.03 7.48
N GLY A 281 -12.46 23.01 7.49
CA GLY A 281 -12.45 24.12 8.47
C GLY A 281 -12.52 23.65 9.94
N ASP A 282 -13.05 22.43 10.17
CA ASP A 282 -13.09 21.80 11.49
C ASP A 282 -11.75 21.22 11.98
N PHE A 283 -10.69 21.21 11.15
CA PHE A 283 -9.32 20.81 11.53
C PHE A 283 -8.81 21.55 12.78
N PHE A 284 -9.35 22.76 13.01
CA PHE A 284 -8.77 23.79 13.86
C PHE A 284 -9.60 24.12 15.11
N TYR A 285 -10.62 23.33 15.50
CA TYR A 285 -11.37 23.56 16.74
C TYR A 285 -10.63 23.14 18.03
N LEU A 286 -9.34 23.39 18.09
CA LEU A 286 -8.58 23.53 19.32
C LEU A 286 -7.91 24.90 19.31
N ALA A 287 -8.75 25.92 19.53
CA ALA A 287 -8.44 27.30 19.85
C ALA A 287 -7.32 27.98 19.03
N PRO A 288 -7.59 29.11 18.36
CA PRO A 288 -6.52 30.00 17.97
C PRO A 288 -5.78 30.41 19.25
N SER A 289 -4.58 29.87 19.50
CA SER A 289 -3.59 30.68 20.18
C SER A 289 -3.34 31.83 19.21
N SER A 290 -3.41 33.05 19.71
CA SER A 290 -3.11 34.26 18.95
C SER A 290 -1.67 34.30 18.40
N ASP A 291 -0.87 33.28 18.71
CA ASP A 291 0.51 33.14 18.28
C ASP A 291 0.54 32.41 16.95
N ARG A 292 0.66 33.21 15.87
CA ARG A 292 0.92 32.78 14.49
C ARG A 292 2.22 31.98 14.31
N ASP A 293 2.95 31.77 15.41
CA ASP A 293 4.25 31.13 15.51
C ASP A 293 4.16 29.65 15.89
N GLU A 294 2.98 29.11 16.23
CA GLU A 294 2.86 27.68 16.57
C GLU A 294 2.56 26.78 15.35
N GLN A 295 3.57 26.06 14.86
CA GLN A 295 3.36 24.97 13.90
C GLN A 295 2.64 23.79 14.59
N ALA A 296 1.56 23.24 14.00
CA ALA A 296 0.93 21.99 14.48
C ALA A 296 1.45 20.79 13.71
N VAL A 297 2.43 20.06 14.24
CA VAL A 297 2.90 18.77 13.70
C VAL A 297 1.98 17.63 14.17
N PRO A 298 1.60 16.66 13.31
CA PRO A 298 0.75 15.56 13.75
C PRO A 298 1.56 14.68 14.70
N GLU A 299 0.96 14.22 15.79
CA GLU A 299 1.69 13.40 16.78
C GLU A 299 2.05 12.02 16.21
N ARG A 300 1.20 11.52 15.30
CA ARG A 300 1.34 10.20 14.68
C ARG A 300 0.97 10.25 13.21
N VAL A 301 1.71 9.50 12.40
CA VAL A 301 1.43 9.28 10.98
C VAL A 301 1.37 7.77 10.76
N LEU A 302 0.28 7.26 10.22
CA LEU A 302 0.19 5.89 9.73
C LEU A 302 0.56 5.88 8.25
N LEU A 303 1.68 5.22 7.93
CA LEU A 303 2.02 4.88 6.56
C LEU A 303 1.35 3.56 6.19
N VAL A 304 0.70 3.52 5.04
CA VAL A 304 0.07 2.32 4.48
C VAL A 304 0.60 2.14 3.05
N ILE A 305 1.20 1.00 2.76
CA ILE A 305 1.70 0.70 1.42
C ILE A 305 1.13 -0.64 0.95
N GLY A 306 0.49 -0.64 -0.22
CA GLY A 306 0.02 -1.84 -0.90
C GLY A 306 1.01 -2.27 -1.95
N MET A 307 1.55 -3.48 -1.85
CA MET A 307 2.54 -4.01 -2.78
C MET A 307 1.95 -5.13 -3.65
N ILE A 308 2.19 -5.12 -4.96
CA ILE A 308 1.79 -6.18 -5.90
C ILE A 308 3.06 -6.79 -6.52
N ALA A 309 3.07 -8.11 -6.74
CA ALA A 309 4.14 -8.74 -7.50
C ALA A 309 3.78 -8.70 -8.98
N ASP A 310 4.65 -8.13 -9.81
CA ASP A 310 4.33 -7.63 -11.17
C ASP A 310 3.93 -8.68 -12.22
N ASP A 311 3.86 -9.97 -11.88
CA ASP A 311 3.76 -11.02 -12.89
C ASP A 311 2.45 -11.81 -12.92
N PHE A 312 1.59 -11.72 -11.90
CA PHE A 312 0.41 -12.59 -11.84
C PHE A 312 -0.83 -11.91 -11.24
N PRO A 313 -1.95 -11.86 -12.00
CA PRO A 313 -3.22 -11.50 -11.40
C PRO A 313 -3.59 -12.52 -10.32
N PHE A 314 -4.15 -12.03 -9.22
CA PHE A 314 -4.63 -12.87 -8.13
C PHE A 314 -5.83 -13.73 -8.59
N ALA A 315 -6.76 -13.11 -9.32
CA ALA A 315 -7.98 -13.73 -9.81
C ALA A 315 -8.41 -13.07 -11.12
N ARG A 316 -9.45 -13.62 -11.75
CA ARG A 316 -10.15 -13.01 -12.87
C ARG A 316 -11.65 -12.95 -12.61
N ILE A 317 -12.29 -11.91 -13.12
CA ILE A 317 -13.76 -11.75 -13.06
C ILE A 317 -14.42 -12.85 -13.88
N GLN A 318 -15.36 -13.60 -13.29
CA GLN A 318 -16.11 -14.66 -13.99
C GLN A 318 -17.28 -14.12 -14.81
N GLN A 319 -17.92 -13.04 -14.37
CA GLN A 319 -19.08 -12.45 -15.01
C GLN A 319 -18.91 -10.94 -15.11
N THR A 320 -19.31 -10.35 -16.25
CA THR A 320 -19.30 -8.89 -16.42
C THR A 320 -19.95 -8.20 -15.23
N MET A 321 -19.23 -7.24 -14.65
CA MET A 321 -19.62 -6.42 -13.51
C MET A 321 -19.89 -5.01 -14.01
N LEU A 322 -21.12 -4.54 -13.89
CA LEU A 322 -21.55 -3.19 -14.27
C LEU A 322 -21.21 -2.18 -13.17
N LYS A 323 -21.05 -0.89 -13.49
CA LYS A 323 -20.71 0.21 -12.55
C LYS A 323 -21.51 0.22 -11.23
N ASP A 324 -22.79 -0.14 -11.29
CA ASP A 324 -23.69 -0.12 -10.13
C ASP A 324 -23.79 -1.47 -9.38
N ASP A 325 -23.09 -2.50 -9.84
CA ASP A 325 -23.11 -3.81 -9.19
C ASP A 325 -22.39 -3.76 -7.83
N ASP A 326 -22.99 -4.40 -6.83
CA ASP A 326 -22.48 -4.53 -5.46
C ASP A 326 -21.84 -5.90 -5.20
N THR A 327 -21.71 -6.73 -6.23
CA THR A 327 -21.10 -8.07 -6.14
C THR A 327 -20.15 -8.35 -7.28
N MET A 328 -19.10 -9.13 -7.00
CA MET A 328 -18.08 -9.51 -7.96
C MET A 328 -17.76 -11.01 -7.88
N ALA A 329 -18.03 -11.75 -8.95
CA ALA A 329 -17.70 -13.18 -9.03
C ALA A 329 -16.26 -13.37 -9.54
N LEU A 330 -15.43 -14.08 -8.78
CA LEU A 330 -14.02 -14.37 -9.08
C LEU A 330 -13.80 -15.86 -9.38
N ASP A 331 -12.78 -16.17 -10.18
CA ASP A 331 -12.38 -17.56 -10.43
C ASP A 331 -11.78 -18.24 -9.19
N THR A 332 -11.15 -17.46 -8.31
CA THR A 332 -10.72 -17.88 -6.99
C THR A 332 -10.84 -16.74 -5.98
N THR A 333 -11.17 -17.11 -4.74
CA THR A 333 -11.16 -16.22 -3.57
C THR A 333 -10.20 -16.75 -2.50
N GLU A 334 -9.40 -17.77 -2.84
CA GLU A 334 -8.49 -18.44 -1.91
C GLU A 334 -7.46 -17.46 -1.33
N GLY A 335 -7.41 -17.38 0.00
CA GLY A 335 -6.54 -16.49 0.73
C GLY A 335 -7.01 -15.04 0.83
N LEU A 336 -8.19 -14.68 0.29
CA LEU A 336 -8.89 -13.49 0.75
C LEU A 336 -9.38 -13.72 2.18
N ALA A 337 -9.36 -12.66 2.98
CA ALA A 337 -9.77 -12.71 4.37
C ALA A 337 -10.68 -11.51 4.65
N VAL A 338 -11.88 -11.80 5.14
CA VAL A 338 -12.78 -10.77 5.67
C VAL A 338 -12.31 -10.45 7.08
N ARG A 339 -11.83 -9.22 7.31
CA ARG A 339 -11.23 -8.80 8.59
C ARG A 339 -12.19 -8.04 9.50
N GLY A 340 -13.50 -8.19 9.30
CA GLY A 340 -14.52 -7.44 10.01
C GLY A 340 -14.77 -6.07 9.40
N ASP A 341 -15.60 -5.27 10.07
CA ASP A 341 -15.96 -3.90 9.70
C ASP A 341 -14.92 -2.86 10.14
N GLY A 342 -15.05 -1.63 9.62
CA GLY A 342 -14.23 -0.47 10.01
C GLY A 342 -12.83 -0.40 9.37
N GLU A 343 -11.84 0.02 10.16
CA GLU A 343 -10.42 0.30 9.81
C GLU A 343 -9.69 -0.85 9.10
N ALA A 344 -10.12 -2.09 9.34
CA ALA A 344 -9.48 -3.22 8.70
C ALA A 344 -9.92 -3.39 7.23
N ALA A 345 -11.11 -2.89 6.86
CA ALA A 345 -11.68 -3.12 5.54
C ALA A 345 -11.09 -2.19 4.48
N ASP A 346 -11.03 -0.89 4.75
CA ASP A 346 -10.50 0.12 3.83
C ASP A 346 -8.98 -0.03 3.60
N ILE A 347 -8.27 -0.67 4.53
CA ILE A 347 -6.84 -0.98 4.42
C ILE A 347 -6.60 -2.38 3.82
N PHE A 348 -7.20 -3.43 4.37
CA PHE A 348 -6.81 -4.82 4.04
C PHE A 348 -7.76 -5.55 3.08
N GLN A 349 -8.98 -5.03 2.87
CA GLN A 349 -10.00 -5.66 2.02
C GLN A 349 -10.16 -4.90 0.70
N VAL A 350 -9.02 -4.51 0.12
CA VAL A 350 -8.93 -3.80 -1.16
C VAL A 350 -8.42 -4.72 -2.27
N LEU A 351 -8.99 -4.57 -3.46
CA LEU A 351 -8.56 -5.23 -4.69
C LEU A 351 -8.44 -4.18 -5.79
N LEU A 352 -7.49 -4.37 -6.70
CA LEU A 352 -7.39 -3.60 -7.93
C LEU A 352 -8.00 -4.43 -9.06
N VAL A 353 -9.05 -3.92 -9.69
CA VAL A 353 -9.81 -4.58 -10.76
C VAL A 353 -9.65 -3.74 -12.01
N GLY A 354 -8.92 -4.25 -13.00
CA GLY A 354 -8.49 -3.39 -14.11
C GLY A 354 -7.67 -2.21 -13.57
N ASP A 355 -8.25 -1.02 -13.63
CA ASP A 355 -7.67 0.24 -13.12
C ASP A 355 -8.53 0.85 -11.98
N GLU A 356 -9.52 0.12 -11.47
CA GLU A 356 -10.41 0.55 -10.37
C GLU A 356 -10.03 -0.13 -9.05
N TRP A 357 -9.97 0.63 -7.97
CA TRP A 357 -9.88 0.09 -6.62
C TRP A 357 -11.27 -0.23 -6.07
N VAL A 358 -11.47 -1.46 -5.61
CA VAL A 358 -12.70 -1.91 -4.96
C VAL A 358 -12.43 -2.37 -3.52
N VAL A 359 -13.35 -2.08 -2.61
CA VAL A 359 -13.35 -2.54 -1.23
C VAL A 359 -14.45 -3.58 -1.07
N TYR A 360 -14.12 -4.75 -0.52
CA TYR A 360 -15.10 -5.79 -0.18
C TYR A 360 -15.26 -5.92 1.34
N ASP A 361 -16.39 -6.46 1.78
CA ASP A 361 -16.66 -6.69 3.21
C ASP A 361 -17.23 -8.07 3.54
N ALA A 362 -17.69 -8.82 2.54
CA ALA A 362 -18.13 -10.20 2.71
C ALA A 362 -17.75 -11.08 1.52
N LEU A 363 -17.75 -12.39 1.79
CA LEU A 363 -17.39 -13.43 0.83
C LEU A 363 -18.41 -14.58 0.92
N ASP A 364 -19.04 -14.92 -0.20
CA ASP A 364 -19.88 -16.10 -0.37
C ASP A 364 -19.30 -17.00 -1.47
N GLY A 365 -18.45 -17.94 -1.06
CA GLY A 365 -17.71 -18.81 -1.98
C GLY A 365 -16.78 -18.00 -2.89
N ASN A 366 -17.14 -17.91 -4.17
CA ASN A 366 -16.39 -17.17 -5.18
C ASN A 366 -16.97 -15.78 -5.47
N VAL A 367 -18.02 -15.37 -4.75
CA VAL A 367 -18.66 -14.06 -4.91
C VAL A 367 -18.24 -13.16 -3.76
N LEU A 368 -17.68 -12.00 -4.11
CA LEU A 368 -17.40 -10.92 -3.18
C LEU A 368 -18.59 -9.98 -3.10
N HIS A 369 -18.95 -9.55 -1.90
CA HIS A 369 -19.83 -8.41 -1.68
C HIS A 369 -18.96 -7.16 -1.55
N LEU A 370 -19.22 -6.19 -2.42
CA LEU A 370 -18.48 -4.95 -2.52
C LEU A 370 -19.09 -3.93 -1.57
N ARG A 371 -18.27 -3.43 -0.64
CA ARG A 371 -18.63 -2.33 0.24
C ARG A 371 -18.57 -0.99 -0.48
N ARG A 372 -17.54 -0.82 -1.33
CA ARG A 372 -17.29 0.44 -2.05
C ARG A 372 -16.57 0.17 -3.35
N ARG A 373 -17.03 0.87 -4.38
CA ARG A 373 -16.42 0.96 -5.71
C ARG A 373 -15.80 2.32 -5.92
N GLY A 374 -14.87 2.45 -6.87
CA GLY A 374 -14.13 3.70 -7.05
C GLY A 374 -13.38 4.15 -5.78
N ALA A 375 -12.77 3.21 -5.05
CA ALA A 375 -11.98 3.56 -3.88
C ALA A 375 -10.67 4.25 -4.29
N LYS A 376 -9.96 4.85 -3.32
CA LYS A 376 -8.61 5.43 -3.53
C LYS A 376 -8.52 6.38 -4.74
N GLY A 377 -9.55 7.20 -4.95
CA GLY A 377 -9.60 8.20 -6.02
C GLY A 377 -9.83 7.63 -7.43
N THR A 378 -10.20 6.35 -7.57
CA THR A 378 -10.63 5.79 -8.85
C THR A 378 -12.13 5.96 -9.04
N GLU A 379 -12.61 5.87 -10.27
CA GLU A 379 -14.04 5.82 -10.56
C GLU A 379 -14.54 4.39 -10.70
N ALA A 380 -15.81 4.17 -10.34
CA ALA A 380 -16.48 2.92 -10.64
C ALA A 380 -16.68 2.76 -12.16
N ALA A 381 -16.23 1.64 -12.73
CA ALA A 381 -16.27 1.37 -14.18
C ALA A 381 -16.88 0.01 -14.54
N ASP A 382 -17.31 -0.20 -15.78
CA ASP A 382 -17.73 -1.54 -16.21
C ASP A 382 -16.51 -2.46 -16.40
N HIS A 383 -16.58 -3.69 -15.87
CA HIS A 383 -15.51 -4.68 -16.01
C HIS A 383 -16.02 -5.93 -16.71
N LEU A 384 -15.38 -6.33 -17.81
CA LEU A 384 -15.74 -7.53 -18.55
C LEU A 384 -15.32 -8.82 -17.82
N SER A 385 -15.96 -9.94 -18.16
CA SER A 385 -15.45 -11.25 -17.78
C SER A 385 -14.01 -11.44 -18.30
N GLY A 386 -13.15 -11.99 -17.44
CA GLY A 386 -11.73 -12.19 -17.70
C GLY A 386 -10.84 -11.04 -17.23
N THR A 387 -11.42 -9.88 -16.85
CA THR A 387 -10.67 -8.76 -16.26
C THR A 387 -9.86 -9.24 -15.07
N GLU A 388 -8.61 -8.79 -15.04
CA GLU A 388 -7.63 -9.17 -14.03
C GLU A 388 -7.90 -8.44 -12.72
N VAL A 389 -7.79 -9.21 -11.63
CA VAL A 389 -7.94 -8.73 -10.27
C VAL A 389 -6.64 -8.96 -9.54
N TYR A 390 -6.09 -7.90 -8.97
CA TYR A 390 -4.86 -7.96 -8.18
C TYR A 390 -5.16 -7.72 -6.71
N ARG A 391 -4.45 -8.48 -5.88
CA ARG A 391 -4.54 -8.38 -4.42
C ARG A 391 -3.24 -7.79 -3.87
N PRO A 392 -3.23 -6.52 -3.46
CA PRO A 392 -2.05 -5.95 -2.83
C PRO A 392 -1.78 -6.62 -1.47
N ARG A 393 -0.50 -6.81 -1.17
CA ARG A 393 -0.03 -7.10 0.17
C ARG A 393 0.20 -5.80 0.88
N VAL A 394 -0.56 -5.57 1.94
CA VAL A 394 -0.56 -4.29 2.65
C VAL A 394 0.38 -4.35 3.84
N PHE A 395 1.27 -3.37 3.90
CA PHE A 395 2.20 -3.15 5.00
C PHE A 395 1.89 -1.80 5.64
N ILE A 396 1.93 -1.77 6.96
CA ILE A 396 1.63 -0.56 7.73
C ILE A 396 2.77 -0.22 8.66
N ARG A 397 2.99 1.07 8.88
CA ARG A 397 3.91 1.57 9.90
C ARG A 397 3.36 2.84 10.51
N GLU A 398 3.06 2.78 11.80
CA GLU A 398 2.80 3.98 12.59
C GLU A 398 4.13 4.63 12.98
N ILE A 399 4.28 5.90 12.66
CA ILE A 399 5.39 6.75 13.04
C ILE A 399 4.89 7.72 14.09
N ARG A 400 5.57 7.76 15.22
CA ARG A 400 5.43 8.87 16.18
C ARG A 400 6.41 9.96 15.79
N LEU A 401 5.89 11.13 15.47
CA LEU A 401 6.71 12.32 15.35
C LEU A 401 6.99 12.86 16.75
N PRO A 402 8.16 13.46 17.00
CA PRO A 402 8.43 14.12 18.27
C PRO A 402 7.39 15.24 18.46
N ALA A 403 6.34 14.94 19.22
CA ALA A 403 5.31 15.92 19.55
C ALA A 403 5.96 17.02 20.38
N GLY A 404 6.09 18.19 19.76
CA GLY A 404 6.48 19.42 20.41
C GLY A 404 5.80 20.53 19.64
N ILE A 405 5.16 21.45 20.36
CA ILE A 405 5.08 22.82 19.88
C ILE A 405 6.54 23.16 19.57
N LEU A 406 6.91 23.27 18.30
CA LEU A 406 8.25 23.73 17.95
C LEU A 406 8.33 25.14 18.54
N PRO A 407 9.18 25.39 19.56
CA PRO A 407 9.39 26.74 20.00
C PRO A 407 10.06 27.48 18.84
N TYR A 408 9.45 28.58 18.38
CA TYR A 408 10.19 29.60 17.63
C TYR A 408 11.26 30.23 18.53
#